data_AF-A0A525I9R2-F1
#
_entry.id   AF-A0A525I9R2-F1
#
_cell.length_a   1.000
_cell.length_b   1.000
_cell.length_c   1.000
_cell.angle_alpha   90.00
_cell.angle_beta   90.00
_cell.angle_gamma   90.00
#
_symmetry.space_group_name_H-M   'P 1'
#
loop_
_entity.id
_entity.type
_entity.pdbx_description
1 polymer ?
#
loop_
_entity_poly.entity_id
_entity_poly.type
_entity_poly.pdbx_seq_one_letter_code
_entity_poly.pdbx_strand_id
1 'polypeptide(L)' 'GATALKGGFETAPEQLGGVSFAAPAPAETKAVDRRAEARMKGYVGEACPECGNFTMVRNGTCLKCDTCGGTTGCS' A
#
# COMPACT_ATOMS: atom_id res chain seq x y z
N GLY A 1 39.26 -43.12 -29.04
CA GLY A 1 37.98 -42.89 -29.73
C GLY A 1 37.68 -41.41 -29.70
N ALA A 2 37.56 -40.78 -30.86
CA ALA A 2 37.04 -39.42 -30.99
C ALA A 2 35.51 -39.42 -30.81
N THR A 3 34.95 -38.32 -30.29
CA THR A 3 33.97 -37.45 -30.98
C THR A 3 32.98 -36.78 -30.02
N ALA A 4 33.03 -35.45 -30.01
CA ALA A 4 31.97 -34.42 -30.01
C ALA A 4 30.79 -34.42 -29.02
N LEU A 5 30.63 -33.27 -28.36
CA LEU A 5 29.47 -32.37 -28.38
C LEU A 5 29.84 -31.12 -27.55
N LYS A 6 30.30 -29.98 -28.09
CA LYS A 6 29.70 -28.98 -29.01
C LYS A 6 28.24 -28.65 -28.65
N GLY A 7 28.08 -27.55 -27.91
CA GLY A 7 26.81 -26.90 -27.62
C GLY A 7 27.07 -25.61 -26.85
N GLY A 8 27.37 -24.53 -27.58
CA GLY A 8 27.49 -23.20 -27.00
C GLY A 8 26.13 -22.75 -26.46
N PHE A 9 26.15 -22.18 -25.26
CA PHE A 9 25.06 -21.35 -24.76
C PHE A 9 25.63 -19.94 -24.58
N GLU A 10 25.97 -19.32 -25.72
CA GLU A 10 25.76 -17.90 -25.88
C GLU A 10 24.25 -17.67 -25.72
N THR A 11 23.83 -17.25 -24.54
CA THR A 11 22.70 -16.34 -24.43
C THR A 11 23.12 -15.17 -23.57
N ALA A 12 23.23 -14.03 -24.24
CA ALA A 12 23.04 -12.75 -23.61
C ALA A 12 21.69 -12.77 -22.86
N PRO A 13 21.60 -12.20 -21.65
CA PRO A 13 20.30 -11.77 -21.15
C PRO A 13 19.89 -10.50 -21.92
N GLU A 14 19.38 -10.70 -23.13
CA GLU A 14 18.56 -9.70 -23.80
C GLU A 14 17.21 -9.66 -23.08
N GLN A 15 17.03 -8.59 -22.29
CA GLN A 15 15.76 -7.98 -21.90
C GLN A 15 14.81 -8.84 -21.01
N LEU A 16 15.14 -8.97 -19.72
CA LEU A 16 14.09 -8.99 -18.70
C LEU A 16 13.73 -7.54 -18.37
N GLY A 17 12.71 -7.05 -19.08
CA GLY A 17 12.20 -5.70 -18.95
C GLY A 17 11.75 -5.34 -17.54
N GLY A 18 12.15 -4.14 -17.12
CA GLY A 18 11.18 -3.21 -16.55
C GLY A 18 10.85 -3.34 -15.07
N VAL A 19 11.80 -3.71 -14.20
CA VAL A 19 11.71 -3.29 -12.79
C VAL A 19 12.55 -2.05 -12.57
N SER A 20 12.07 -0.92 -13.10
CA SER A 20 12.49 0.39 -12.58
C SER A 20 12.01 0.46 -11.15
N PHE A 21 12.93 0.35 -10.19
CA PHE A 21 12.71 0.90 -8.86
C PHE A 21 12.74 2.43 -8.98
N ALA A 22 11.72 2.98 -9.63
CA ALA A 22 11.37 4.37 -9.45
C ALA A 22 11.07 4.52 -7.96
N ALA A 23 11.89 5.30 -7.25
CA ALA A 23 11.64 5.63 -5.86
C ALA A 23 10.17 6.06 -5.73
N PRO A 24 9.39 5.44 -4.82
CA PRO A 24 7.99 5.80 -4.69
C PRO A 24 7.94 7.28 -4.34
N ALA A 25 7.15 8.04 -5.09
CA ALA A 25 6.96 9.46 -4.88
C ALA A 25 6.59 9.72 -3.40
N PRO A 26 7.09 10.80 -2.77
CA PRO A 26 6.93 11.06 -1.33
C PRO A 26 5.47 11.33 -0.88
N ALA A 27 4.49 11.22 -1.77
CA ALA A 27 3.08 11.39 -1.48
C ALA A 27 2.43 10.13 -0.88
N GLU A 28 2.89 8.93 -1.25
CA GLU A 28 2.28 7.68 -0.78
C GLU A 28 2.67 7.35 0.66
N THR A 29 3.91 7.62 1.07
CA THR A 29 4.38 7.44 2.45
C THR A 29 3.57 8.25 3.44
N LYS A 30 3.22 9.50 3.12
CA LYS A 30 2.42 10.39 3.99
C LYS A 30 1.00 9.87 4.26
N ALA A 31 0.41 9.11 3.34
CA ALA A 31 -0.91 8.52 3.55
C ALA A 31 -0.82 7.21 4.34
N VAL A 32 0.23 6.41 4.10
CA VAL A 32 0.52 5.18 4.84
C VAL A 32 0.85 5.49 6.30
N ASP A 33 1.70 6.48 6.56
CA ASP A 33 2.03 6.94 7.92
C ASP A 33 0.79 7.43 8.68
N ARG A 34 -0.06 8.23 8.03
CA ARG A 34 -1.29 8.73 8.66
C ARG A 34 -2.29 7.62 8.98
N ARG A 35 -2.40 6.59 8.13
CA ARG A 35 -3.18 5.37 8.43
C ARG A 35 -2.55 4.56 9.55
N ALA A 36 -1.23 4.42 9.56
CA ALA A 36 -0.51 3.67 10.58
C ALA A 36 -0.64 4.35 11.96
N GLU A 37 -0.46 5.66 12.03
CA GLU A 37 -0.68 6.46 13.24
C GLU A 37 -2.12 6.34 13.76
N ALA A 38 -3.11 6.39 12.87
CA ALA A 38 -4.50 6.22 13.26
C ALA A 38 -4.73 4.82 13.86
N ARG A 39 -4.21 3.77 13.22
CA ARG A 39 -4.28 2.40 13.75
C ARG A 39 -3.59 2.23 15.09
N MET A 40 -2.42 2.85 15.28
CA MET A 40 -1.73 2.85 16.57
C MET A 40 -2.53 3.51 17.68
N LYS A 41 -3.30 4.56 17.35
CA LYS A 41 -4.16 5.28 18.29
C LYS A 41 -5.51 4.56 18.55
N GLY A 42 -5.76 3.40 17.94
CA GLY A 42 -7.00 2.63 18.10
C GLY A 42 -8.12 3.01 17.13
N TYR A 43 -7.81 3.80 16.10
CA TYR A 43 -8.73 4.09 15.00
C TYR A 43 -8.67 2.99 13.93
N VAL A 44 -9.72 2.88 13.12
CA VAL A 44 -9.82 1.82 12.09
C VAL A 44 -8.84 2.05 10.93
N GLY A 45 -8.39 3.29 10.73
CA GLY A 45 -7.49 3.67 9.62
C GLY A 45 -8.21 3.74 8.27
N GLU A 46 -9.54 3.81 8.27
CA GLU A 46 -10.35 4.10 7.10
C GLU A 46 -10.37 5.60 6.82
N ALA A 47 -10.29 5.96 5.53
CA ALA A 47 -10.49 7.34 5.11
C ALA A 47 -11.97 7.68 5.27
N CYS A 48 -12.28 8.68 6.09
CA CYS A 48 -13.60 9.24 6.16
C CYS A 48 -13.99 9.78 4.77
N PRO A 49 -15.13 9.36 4.18
CA PRO A 49 -15.53 9.79 2.83
C PRO A 49 -15.88 11.29 2.76
N GLU A 50 -16.23 11.89 3.89
CA GLU A 50 -16.61 13.30 3.99
C GLU A 50 -15.39 14.24 3.97
N CYS A 51 -14.32 13.85 4.69
CA CYS A 51 -13.20 14.76 4.98
C CYS A 51 -11.80 14.18 4.71
N GLY A 52 -11.69 12.93 4.25
CA GLY A 52 -10.43 12.29 3.85
C GLY A 52 -9.46 11.96 4.99
N ASN A 53 -9.88 12.10 6.25
CA ASN A 53 -9.05 11.78 7.43
C ASN A 53 -9.17 10.30 7.82
N PHE A 54 -8.10 9.76 8.40
CA PHE A 54 -8.01 8.35 8.80
C PHE A 54 -8.40 8.07 10.26
N THR A 55 -8.88 9.09 10.95
CA THR A 55 -9.21 9.13 12.39
C THR A 55 -10.65 8.68 12.67
N MET A 56 -11.03 7.53 12.13
CA MET A 56 -12.37 6.95 12.33
C MET A 56 -12.37 5.96 13.51
N VAL A 57 -13.13 6.26 14.57
CA VAL A 57 -13.26 5.49 15.83
C VAL A 57 -14.49 4.60 15.79
N ARG A 58 -14.38 3.38 16.32
CA ARG A 58 -15.53 2.51 16.58
C ARG A 58 -16.19 2.85 17.92
N ASN A 59 -17.31 3.58 17.88
CA ASN A 59 -18.15 3.87 19.04
C ASN A 59 -19.37 2.93 19.06
N GLY A 60 -19.15 1.69 19.49
CA GLY A 60 -20.18 0.65 19.47
C GLY A 60 -20.31 -0.01 18.10
N THR A 61 -21.49 0.07 17.48
CA THR A 61 -21.72 -0.34 16.07
C THR A 61 -21.33 0.75 15.09
N CYS A 62 -21.39 2.01 15.53
CA CYS A 62 -21.09 3.17 14.71
C CYS A 62 -19.57 3.40 14.56
N LEU A 63 -19.17 3.84 13.38
CA LEU A 63 -17.86 4.39 13.09
C LEU A 63 -17.98 5.92 13.04
N LYS A 64 -17.22 6.64 13.85
CA LYS A 64 -17.24 8.10 13.94
C LYS A 64 -15.90 8.69 13.54
N CYS A 65 -15.91 9.67 12.64
CA CYS A 65 -14.74 10.48 12.35
C CYS A 65 -14.59 11.56 13.43
N ASP A 66 -13.46 11.57 14.14
CA ASP A 66 -13.20 12.60 15.17
C ASP A 66 -12.89 13.98 14.58
N THR A 67 -12.48 14.05 13.31
CA THR A 67 -12.13 15.33 12.69
C THR A 67 -13.34 16.09 12.14
N CYS A 68 -14.26 15.41 11.46
CA CYS A 68 -15.45 16.04 10.88
C CYS A 68 -16.77 15.63 11.57
N GLY A 69 -16.73 14.73 12.54
CA GLY A 69 -17.90 14.29 13.30
C GLY A 69 -18.80 13.27 12.60
N GLY A 70 -18.57 13.03 11.30
CA GLY A 70 -19.37 12.12 10.47
C GLY A 70 -19.40 10.70 11.01
N THR A 71 -20.57 10.07 10.99
CA THR A 71 -20.80 8.74 11.53
C THR A 71 -21.36 7.81 10.47
N THR A 72 -20.83 6.60 10.35
CA THR A 72 -21.33 5.56 9.44
C THR A 72 -21.66 4.30 10.24
N GLY A 73 -22.59 3.48 9.75
CA GLY A 73 -22.89 2.18 10.37
C GLY A 73 -23.70 2.23 11.67
N CYS A 74 -24.44 3.31 11.93
CA CYS A 74 -25.40 3.35 13.03
C CYS A 74 -26.73 2.70 12.59
N SER A 75 -26.91 1.42 12.92
CA SER A 75 -28.20 0.72 12.88
C SER A 75 -28.90 0.80 14.23
#